data_AF-A0A945E7B3-F1
#
_entry.id   AF-A0A945E7B3-F1
#
_cell.length_a   1.000
_cell.length_b   1.000
_cell.length_c   1.000
_cell.angle_alpha   90.00
_cell.angle_beta   90.00
_cell.angle_gamma   90.00
#
_symmetry.space_group_name_H-M   'P 1'
#
loop_
_entity.id
_entity.type
_entity.pdbx_description
1 polymer ?
#
loop_
_entity_poly.entity_id
_entity_poly.type
_entity_poly.pdbx_seq_one_letter_code
_entity_poly.pdbx_strand_id
1 'polypeptide(L)'
;MSEEQMVNFLFDINIINSSRAFRNRSELNYYNIKDTLLFKKHKIDSTIFSESNFYYASNPKLYLRIYSKLEIKLKLLKDSLSKDLEIHTKKRIDSLKNFN
;
A
#
# COMPACT_ATOMS: atom_id res chain seq x y z
N MET A 1 6.50 14.53 10.88
CA MET A 1 5.78 14.26 9.61
C MET A 1 4.44 14.97 9.65
N SER A 2 3.96 15.51 8.52
CA SER A 2 2.56 15.97 8.42
C SER A 2 1.58 14.78 8.40
N GLU A 3 0.28 15.04 8.61
CA GLU A 3 -0.74 13.98 8.51
C GLU A 3 -0.69 13.27 7.15
N GLU A 4 -0.54 14.03 6.06
CA GLU A 4 -0.49 13.49 4.71
C GLU A 4 0.78 12.66 4.47
N GLN A 5 1.94 13.13 4.93
CA GLN A 5 3.18 12.35 4.89
C GLN A 5 3.03 11.04 5.65
N MET A 6 2.39 11.06 6.83
CA MET A 6 2.14 9.86 7.63
C MET A 6 1.19 8.89 6.92
N VAL A 7 0.10 9.39 6.33
CA VAL A 7 -0.82 8.57 5.50
C VAL A 7 -0.07 7.90 4.35
N ASN A 8 0.76 8.66 3.63
CA ASN A 8 1.49 8.13 2.48
C ASN A 8 2.55 7.09 2.89
N PHE A 9 3.26 7.33 4.00
CA PHE A 9 4.23 6.39 4.53
C PHE A 9 3.57 5.10 5.02
N LEU A 10 2.49 5.22 5.81
CA LEU A 10 1.74 4.07 6.31
C LEU A 10 1.09 3.27 5.18
N PHE A 11 0.65 3.93 4.11
CA PHE A 11 0.14 3.23 2.93
C PHE A 11 1.22 2.33 2.32
N ASP A 12 2.39 2.88 2.02
CA ASP A 12 3.48 2.12 1.39
C ASP A 12 3.99 0.98 2.28
N ILE A 13 4.19 1.22 3.58
CA ILE A 13 4.68 0.18 4.50
C ILE A 13 3.68 -0.97 4.64
N ASN A 14 2.37 -0.68 4.65
CA ASN A 14 1.35 -1.72 4.71
C ASN A 14 1.31 -2.56 3.43
N ILE A 15 1.49 -1.95 2.26
CA ILE A 15 1.57 -2.69 0.98
C ILE A 15 2.82 -3.58 0.95
N ILE A 16 3.99 -3.07 1.36
CA ILE A 16 5.23 -3.85 1.41
C ILE A 16 5.12 -4.99 2.42
N ASN A 17 4.61 -4.73 3.62
CA ASN A 17 4.44 -5.77 4.64
C ASN A 17 3.44 -6.85 4.19
N SER A 18 2.36 -6.45 3.53
CA SER A 18 1.39 -7.39 2.96
C SER A 18 2.05 -8.23 1.86
N SER A 19 2.87 -7.64 0.99
CA SER A 19 3.52 -8.37 -0.11
C SER A 19 4.52 -9.42 0.39
N ARG A 20 5.21 -9.17 1.51
CA ARG A 20 6.13 -10.12 2.15
C ARG A 20 5.43 -11.41 2.61
N ALA A 21 4.15 -11.35 2.95
CA ALA A 21 3.37 -12.52 3.36
C ALA A 21 2.95 -13.42 2.17
N PHE A 22 3.00 -12.92 0.94
CA PHE A 22 2.63 -13.70 -0.24
C PHE A 22 3.84 -14.41 -0.84
N ARG A 23 3.75 -15.72 -1.06
CA ARG A 23 4.74 -16.46 -1.84
C ARG A 23 4.44 -16.27 -3.33
N ASN A 24 5.07 -15.27 -3.95
CA ASN A 24 5.12 -15.10 -5.42
C ASN A 24 5.40 -16.43 -6.14
N ARG A 25 4.61 -16.71 -7.20
CA ARG A 25 4.85 -17.82 -8.13
C ARG A 25 5.75 -17.45 -9.31
N SER A 26 6.13 -16.18 -9.44
CA SER A 26 7.12 -15.71 -10.42
C SER A 26 8.49 -15.52 -9.77
N GLU A 27 9.55 -15.67 -10.57
CA GLU A 27 10.96 -15.54 -10.15
C GLU A 27 11.35 -14.11 -9.70
N LEU A 28 10.43 -13.15 -9.80
CA LEU A 28 10.62 -11.79 -9.33
C LEU A 28 10.53 -11.74 -7.79
N ASN A 29 11.67 -11.55 -7.13
CA ASN A 29 11.76 -11.40 -5.67
C ASN A 29 11.22 -10.05 -5.18
N TYR A 30 9.90 -9.83 -5.23
CA TYR A 30 9.25 -8.60 -4.77
C TYR A 30 9.34 -8.37 -3.25
N TYR A 31 9.69 -9.38 -2.46
CA TYR A 31 9.71 -9.29 -0.99
C TYR A 31 10.96 -8.63 -0.42
N ASN A 32 11.99 -8.41 -1.24
CA ASN A 32 13.29 -7.92 -0.77
C ASN A 32 13.40 -6.38 -0.78
N ILE A 33 12.27 -5.67 -0.74
CA ILE A 33 12.25 -4.22 -0.56
C ILE A 33 12.80 -3.93 0.84
N LYS A 34 14.02 -3.38 0.90
CA LYS A 34 14.66 -2.95 2.14
C LYS A 34 13.91 -1.74 2.71
N ASP A 35 13.75 -1.72 4.03
CA ASP A 35 13.10 -0.60 4.73
C ASP A 35 13.81 0.74 4.48
N THR A 36 15.12 0.71 4.20
CA THR A 36 15.89 1.89 3.78
C THR A 36 15.40 2.53 2.49
N LEU A 37 14.84 1.75 1.55
CA LEU A 37 14.25 2.27 0.32
C LEU A 37 12.94 3.01 0.62
N LEU A 38 12.16 2.50 1.58
CA LEU A 38 10.92 3.14 2.02
C LEU A 38 11.20 4.52 2.64
N PHE A 39 12.16 4.59 3.58
CA PHE A 39 12.57 5.87 4.18
C PHE A 39 13.08 6.87 3.13
N LYS A 40 13.92 6.40 2.19
CA LYS A 40 14.42 7.22 1.08
C LYS A 40 13.30 7.75 0.19
N LYS A 41 12.29 6.94 -0.15
CA LYS A 41 11.12 7.35 -0.95
C LYS A 41 10.37 8.52 -0.30
N HIS A 42 10.21 8.47 1.01
CA HIS A 42 9.48 9.49 1.78
C HIS A 42 10.36 10.66 2.24
N LYS A 43 11.67 10.63 1.95
CA LYS A 43 12.65 11.64 2.39
C LYS A 43 12.64 11.84 3.91
N ILE A 44 12.52 10.75 4.65
CA ILE A 44 12.59 10.72 6.12
C ILE A 44 13.62 9.66 6.55
N ASP A 45 13.90 9.59 7.85
CA ASP A 45 14.61 8.49 8.49
C ASP A 45 13.75 7.82 9.57
N SER A 46 14.31 6.81 10.23
CA SER A 46 13.65 6.07 11.30
C SER A 46 13.31 6.94 12.51
N THR A 47 14.15 7.92 12.83
CA THR A 47 13.98 8.80 13.99
C THR A 47 12.78 9.72 13.77
N ILE A 48 12.73 10.39 12.62
CA ILE A 48 11.62 11.25 12.19
C ILE A 48 10.30 10.47 12.23
N PHE A 49 10.30 9.22 11.74
CA PHE A 49 9.12 8.37 11.79
C PHE A 49 8.74 8.02 13.24
N SER A 50 9.68 7.56 14.07
CA SER A 50 9.41 7.15 15.44
C SER A 50 8.84 8.29 16.29
N GLU A 51 9.39 9.50 16.17
CA GLU A 51 8.92 10.68 16.90
C GLU A 51 7.53 11.11 16.43
N SER A 52 7.29 11.10 15.12
CA SER A 52 5.98 11.41 14.56
C SER A 52 4.93 10.38 14.99
N ASN A 53 5.29 9.10 14.98
CA ASN A 53 4.42 8.00 15.40
C ASN A 53 4.07 8.12 16.89
N PHE A 54 5.05 8.43 17.73
CA PHE A 54 4.85 8.71 19.16
C PHE A 54 3.92 9.91 19.40
N TYR A 55 4.14 11.01 18.68
CA TYR A 55 3.28 12.20 18.74
C TYR A 55 1.83 11.87 18.38
N TYR A 56 1.58 11.16 17.26
CA TYR A 56 0.21 10.81 16.87
C TYR A 56 -0.42 9.78 17.80
N ALA A 57 0.33 8.79 18.30
CA ALA A 57 -0.15 7.85 19.30
C ALA A 57 -0.61 8.54 20.59
N SER A 58 0.06 9.63 20.97
CA SER A 58 -0.30 10.48 22.11
C SER A 58 -1.52 11.39 21.83
N ASN A 59 -1.97 11.47 20.57
CA ASN A 59 -3.07 12.33 20.13
C ASN A 59 -4.13 11.53 19.33
N PRO A 60 -4.98 10.73 19.99
CA PRO A 60 -5.85 9.75 19.32
C PRO A 60 -6.78 10.33 18.25
N LYS A 61 -7.32 11.53 18.46
CA LYS A 61 -8.18 12.20 17.46
C LYS A 61 -7.43 12.53 16.17
N LEU A 62 -6.16 12.95 16.26
CA LEU A 62 -5.33 13.20 15.08
C LEU A 62 -5.01 11.88 14.37
N TYR A 63 -4.66 10.86 15.15
CA TYR A 63 -4.26 9.58 14.59
C TYR A 63 -5.43 8.85 13.92
N LEU A 64 -6.63 8.96 14.48
CA LEU A 64 -7.85 8.45 13.86
C LEU A 64 -8.05 9.05 12.47
N ARG A 65 -7.85 10.37 12.29
CA ARG A 65 -7.95 10.99 10.96
C ARG A 65 -6.93 10.45 9.97
N ILE A 66 -5.70 10.18 10.42
CA ILE A 66 -4.67 9.55 9.59
C ILE A 66 -5.13 8.14 9.16
N TYR A 67 -5.60 7.31 10.08
CA TYR A 67 -6.06 5.97 9.75
C TYR A 67 -7.32 5.97 8.88
N SER A 68 -8.27 6.89 9.08
CA SER A 68 -9.43 7.03 8.20
C SER A 68 -9.03 7.41 6.77
N LYS A 69 -8.06 8.33 6.60
CA LYS A 69 -7.53 8.67 5.28
C LYS A 69 -6.78 7.50 4.64
N LEU A 70 -6.02 6.75 5.44
CA LEU A 70 -5.31 5.54 5.00
C LEU A 70 -6.30 4.48 4.50
N GLU A 71 -7.38 4.23 5.24
CA GLU A 71 -8.42 3.27 4.87
C GLU A 71 -9.07 3.62 3.53
N ILE A 72 -9.43 4.89 3.33
CA ILE A 72 -9.96 5.38 2.06
C ILE A 72 -8.98 5.10 0.92
N LYS A 73 -7.69 5.38 1.12
CA LYS A 73 -6.66 5.17 0.09
C LYS A 73 -6.47 3.70 -0.26
N LEU A 74 -6.47 2.81 0.74
CA LEU A 74 -6.42 1.36 0.54
C LEU A 74 -7.66 0.84 -0.20
N LYS A 75 -8.84 1.34 0.14
CA LYS A 75 -10.09 0.99 -0.54
C LYS A 75 -10.06 1.40 -2.01
N LEU A 76 -9.64 2.63 -2.31
CA LEU A 76 -9.51 3.10 -3.69
C LEU A 76 -8.54 2.24 -4.52
N LEU A 77 -7.40 1.85 -3.95
CA LEU A 77 -6.46 0.94 -4.62
C LEU A 77 -7.12 -0.43 -4.88
N LYS A 78 -7.77 -1.01 -3.87
CA LYS A 78 -8.45 -2.31 -4.00
C LYS A 78 -9.54 -2.28 -5.06
N ASP A 79 -10.37 -1.24 -5.06
CA ASP A 79 -11.49 -1.09 -6.01
C ASP A 79 -10.96 -0.96 -7.44
N SER A 80 -9.89 -0.17 -7.64
CA SER A 80 -9.21 -0.04 -8.94
C SER A 80 -8.69 -1.39 -9.44
N LEU A 81 -7.95 -2.13 -8.60
CA LEU A 81 -7.38 -3.42 -8.97
C LEU A 81 -8.47 -4.47 -9.26
N SER A 82 -9.58 -4.44 -8.51
CA SER A 82 -10.70 -5.35 -8.72
C SER A 82 -11.39 -5.10 -10.07
N LYS A 83 -11.58 -3.83 -10.43
CA LYS A 83 -12.13 -3.43 -11.73
C LYS A 83 -11.23 -3.85 -12.89
N ASP A 84 -9.93 -3.62 -12.76
CA ASP A 84 -8.95 -4.03 -13.78
C ASP A 84 -8.97 -5.55 -13.97
N LEU A 85 -8.98 -6.31 -12.88
CA LEU A 85 -9.07 -7.78 -12.93
C LEU A 85 -10.34 -8.27 -13.63
N GLU A 86 -11.49 -7.63 -13.38
CA GLU A 86 -12.75 -7.93 -14.05
C GLU A 86 -12.65 -7.69 -15.56
N ILE A 87 -12.11 -6.54 -15.98
CA ILE A 87 -11.92 -6.19 -17.39
C ILE A 87 -11.02 -7.21 -18.09
N HIS A 88 -9.88 -7.57 -17.48
CA HIS A 88 -8.96 -8.55 -18.04
C HIS A 88 -9.59 -9.95 -18.13
N THR A 89 -10.42 -10.33 -17.16
CA THR A 89 -11.11 -11.61 -17.16
C THR A 89 -12.17 -11.68 -18.26
N LYS A 90 -12.96 -10.62 -18.45
CA LYS A 90 -13.94 -10.52 -19.56
C LYS A 90 -13.26 -10.65 -20.92
N LYS A 91 -12.20 -9.85 -21.16
CA LYS A 91 -11.41 -9.91 -22.41
C LYS A 91 -10.88 -11.32 -22.71
N ARG A 92 -10.42 -12.04 -21.68
CA ARG A 92 -9.93 -13.42 -21.83
C ARG A 92 -11.06 -14.37 -22.24
N ILE A 93 -12.22 -14.28 -21.57
CA ILE A 93 -13.39 -15.12 -21.86
C ILE A 93 -13.90 -14.86 -23.29
N ASP A 94 -14.00 -13.60 -23.70
CA ASP A 94 -14.46 -13.24 -25.04
C ASP A 94 -13.50 -13.75 -26.12
N SER A 95 -12.19 -13.67 -25.85
CA SER A 95 -11.17 -14.23 -26.75
C SER A 95 -11.33 -15.75 -26.91
N LEU A 96 -11.58 -16.49 -25.82
CA LEU A 96 -11.78 -17.94 -25.86
C LEU A 96 -13.07 -18.34 -26.59
N LYS A 97 -14.14 -17.54 -26.50
CA LYS A 97 -15.39 -17.78 -27.24
C LYS A 97 -15.22 -17.67 -28.75
N ASN A 98 -14.35 -16.78 -29.22
CA ASN A 98 -14.12 -16.56 -30.65
C ASN A 98 -13.30 -17.68 -31.34
N PHE A 99 -12.76 -18.64 -30.58
CA PHE A 99 -12.04 -19.81 -31.12
C PHE A 99 -12.91 -21.05 -31.31
N ASN A 100 -14.16 -21.06 -30.82
CA ASN A 100 -15.14 -22.15 -30.96
C ASN A 100 -16.30 -21.71 -31.85
#